data_AF-A0A2E6PAL8-F1
#
_entry.id   AF-A0A2E6PAL8-F1
#
_cell.length_a   1.000
_cell.length_b   1.000
_cell.length_c   1.000
_cell.angle_alpha   90.00
_cell.angle_beta   90.00
_cell.angle_gamma   90.00
#
_symmetry.space_group_name_H-M   'P 1'
#
loop_
_entity.id
_entity.type
_entity.pdbx_description
1 polymer ?
#
loop_
_entity_poly.entity_id
_entity_poly.type
_entity_poly.pdbx_seq_one_letter_code
_entity_poly.pdbx_strand_id
1 'polypeptide(L)'
;MSNNRIFLFDSTLRDGAQTLGVNFSAVDKANIATDLDTLGIDYIEGGWPGANPTDDNFFSNQPTLSKAKLTAFGMTRRSGRSTDNDPGLRA
;
A
#
# COMPACT_ATOMS: atom_id res chain seq x y z
N MET A 1 -3.86 25.85 -21.87
CA MET A 1 -3.07 24.62 -21.70
C MET A 1 -3.99 23.55 -21.18
N SER A 2 -4.01 22.35 -21.76
CA SER A 2 -4.83 21.25 -21.26
C SER A 2 -4.47 20.96 -19.80
N ASN A 3 -5.48 20.99 -18.93
CA ASN A 3 -5.37 20.85 -17.48
C ASN A 3 -5.15 19.36 -17.11
N ASN A 4 -4.14 18.72 -17.70
CA ASN A 4 -3.86 17.31 -17.48
C ASN A 4 -3.06 17.17 -16.20
N ARG A 5 -3.77 17.02 -15.08
CA ARG A 5 -3.17 16.66 -13.80
C ARG A 5 -2.41 15.34 -13.92
N ILE A 6 -1.14 15.35 -13.55
CA ILE A 6 -0.33 14.15 -13.36
C ILE A 6 -0.60 13.66 -11.94
N PHE A 7 -0.82 12.35 -11.79
CA PHE A 7 -0.93 11.70 -10.49
C PHE A 7 0.35 10.94 -10.17
N LEU A 8 0.80 11.05 -8.93
CA LEU A 8 1.96 10.33 -8.42
C LEU A 8 1.51 9.10 -7.65
N PHE A 9 2.03 7.95 -8.04
CA PHE A 9 1.85 6.68 -7.35
C PHE A 9 3.21 6.24 -6.82
N ASP A 10 3.35 6.19 -5.50
CA ASP A 10 4.57 5.76 -4.82
C ASP A 10 4.45 4.31 -4.36
N SER A 11 5.45 3.49 -4.67
CA SER A 11 5.53 2.08 -4.30
C SER A 11 6.63 1.76 -3.28
N THR A 12 7.13 2.77 -2.55
CA THR A 12 8.25 2.63 -1.60
C THR A 12 7.96 1.57 -0.53
N LEU A 13 6.74 1.56 0.03
CA LEU A 13 6.37 0.66 1.13
C LEU A 13 6.07 -0.78 0.71
N ARG A 14 5.95 -1.04 -0.59
CA ARG A 14 5.71 -2.36 -1.15
C ARG A 14 6.88 -2.80 -1.99
N ASP A 15 7.06 -2.22 -3.18
CA ASP A 15 8.09 -2.64 -4.14
C ASP A 15 9.49 -2.25 -3.65
N GLY A 16 9.62 -1.03 -3.10
CA GLY A 16 10.85 -0.57 -2.47
C GLY A 16 11.29 -1.45 -1.29
N ALA A 17 10.32 -1.95 -0.50
CA ALA A 17 10.57 -2.86 0.61
C ALA A 17 11.08 -4.26 0.18
N GLN A 18 10.98 -4.63 -1.11
CA GLN A 18 11.55 -5.89 -1.61
C GLN A 18 13.07 -5.83 -1.81
N THR A 19 13.67 -4.65 -1.62
CA THR A 19 15.13 -4.46 -1.68
C THR A 19 15.82 -5.24 -0.56
N LEU A 20 16.87 -6.00 -0.90
CA LEU A 20 17.63 -6.77 0.09
C LEU A 20 18.18 -5.85 1.20
N GLY A 21 17.91 -6.23 2.45
CA GLY A 21 18.35 -5.48 3.63
C GLY A 21 17.37 -4.39 4.07
N VAL A 22 16.29 -4.14 3.32
CA VAL A 22 15.19 -3.28 3.74
C VAL A 22 14.15 -4.13 4.48
N ASN A 23 13.86 -3.77 5.72
CA ASN A 23 12.81 -4.38 6.51
C ASN A 23 12.11 -3.28 7.31
N PHE A 24 10.92 -2.89 6.88
CA PHE A 24 10.10 -1.92 7.60
C PHE A 24 9.25 -2.62 8.65
N SER A 25 9.21 -2.08 9.87
CA SER A 25 8.14 -2.39 10.81
C SER A 25 6.84 -1.69 10.40
N ALA A 26 5.71 -2.07 10.99
CA ALA A 26 4.43 -1.39 10.75
C ALA A 26 4.48 0.10 11.15
N VAL A 27 5.26 0.42 12.19
CA VAL A 27 5.48 1.82 12.63
C VAL A 27 6.32 2.59 11.61
N ASP A 28 7.39 1.97 11.07
CA ASP A 28 8.19 2.61 10.01
C ASP A 28 7.32 2.91 8.78
N LYS A 29 6.46 1.95 8.39
CA LYS A 29 5.51 2.15 7.31
C LYS A 29 4.56 3.32 7.55
N ALA A 30 4.01 3.46 8.75
CA ALA A 30 3.12 4.57 9.11
C ALA A 30 3.83 5.93 9.05
N ASN A 31 5.06 6.01 9.55
CA ASN A 31 5.86 7.23 9.51
C ASN A 31 6.19 7.63 8.06
N ILE A 32 6.70 6.69 7.26
CA ILE A 32 7.02 6.93 5.85
C ILE A 32 5.76 7.29 5.04
N ALA A 33 4.62 6.64 5.28
CA ALA A 33 3.37 6.98 4.61
C ALA A 33 2.93 8.43 4.91
N THR A 34 3.14 8.89 6.14
CA THR A 34 2.84 10.27 6.55
C THR A 34 3.80 11.27 5.87
N ASP A 35 5.08 10.90 5.74
CA ASP A 35 6.07 11.72 5.04
C ASP A 35 5.76 11.83 3.53
N LEU A 36 5.36 10.72 2.90
CA LEU A 36 4.93 10.69 1.49
C LEU A 36 3.66 11.52 1.24
N ASP A 37 2.69 11.48 2.17
CA ASP A 37 1.51 12.35 2.13
C ASP A 37 1.89 13.83 2.22
N THR A 38 2.81 14.15 3.13
CA THR A 38 3.33 15.51 3.31
C THR A 38 4.07 16.00 2.06
N LEU A 39 4.81 15.12 1.39
CA LEU A 39 5.48 15.39 0.11
C LEU A 39 4.47 15.67 -1.04
N GLY A 40 3.22 15.25 -0.89
CA GLY A 40 2.15 15.48 -1.85
C GLY A 40 1.94 14.35 -2.85
N ILE A 41 2.31 13.11 -2.49
CA ILE A 41 1.99 11.92 -3.26
C ILE A 41 0.46 11.72 -3.31
N ASP A 42 -0.08 11.32 -4.46
CA ASP A 42 -1.53 11.09 -4.60
C ASP A 42 -1.94 9.68 -4.14
N TYR A 43 -1.09 8.68 -4.37
CA TYR A 43 -1.35 7.28 -4.03
C TYR A 43 -0.11 6.63 -3.44
N ILE A 44 -0.26 5.91 -2.32
CA ILE A 44 0.82 5.19 -1.66
C ILE A 44 0.47 3.71 -1.65
N GLU A 45 1.32 2.86 -2.22
CA GLU A 45 1.19 1.40 -2.15
C GLU A 45 1.77 0.88 -0.83
N GLY A 46 0.88 0.59 0.12
CA GLY A 46 1.23 0.31 1.51
C GLY A 46 1.79 -1.08 1.79
N GLY A 47 1.58 -2.03 0.89
CA GLY A 47 1.94 -3.44 1.07
C GLY A 47 0.85 -4.39 0.56
N TRP A 48 0.91 -5.63 0.99
CA TRP A 48 -0.06 -6.68 0.65
C TRP A 48 -0.73 -7.23 1.92
N PRO A 49 -1.88 -6.68 2.35
CA PRO A 49 -2.63 -7.21 3.47
C PRO A 49 -3.09 -8.64 3.16
N GLY A 50 -3.00 -9.51 4.15
CA GLY A 50 -3.24 -10.95 4.07
C GLY A 50 -2.02 -11.77 3.66
N ALA A 51 -0.90 -11.15 3.25
CA ALA A 51 0.33 -11.86 2.89
C ALA A 51 1.32 -12.01 4.04
N ASN A 52 1.40 -11.01 4.93
CA ASN A 52 2.29 -11.05 6.09
C ASN A 52 1.75 -10.23 7.28
N PRO A 53 2.14 -10.58 8.53
CA PRO A 53 1.61 -9.92 9.73
C PRO A 53 1.94 -8.43 9.85
N THR A 54 3.07 -8.00 9.26
CA THR A 54 3.48 -6.59 9.30
C THR A 54 2.53 -5.71 8.51
N ASP A 55 2.17 -6.15 7.30
CA ASP A 55 1.21 -5.45 6.45
C ASP A 55 -0.18 -5.48 7.08
N ASP A 56 -0.62 -6.61 7.62
CA ASP A 56 -1.91 -6.70 8.33
C ASP A 56 -1.99 -5.69 9.48
N ASN A 57 -0.93 -5.59 10.28
CA ASN A 57 -0.85 -4.64 11.38
C ASN A 57 -0.85 -3.18 10.88
N PHE A 58 -0.07 -2.90 9.82
CA PHE A 58 0.01 -1.57 9.22
C PHE A 58 -1.35 -1.11 8.68
N PHE A 59 -2.04 -1.95 7.90
CA PHE A 59 -3.37 -1.59 7.36
C PHE A 59 -4.44 -1.51 8.45
N SER A 60 -4.36 -2.33 9.51
CA SER A 60 -5.27 -2.24 10.66
C SER A 60 -5.08 -0.96 11.48
N ASN A 61 -3.87 -0.38 11.47
CA ASN A 61 -3.50 0.82 12.22
C ASN A 61 -2.97 1.93 11.32
N GLN A 62 -3.51 2.04 10.10
CA GLN A 62 -3.00 2.98 9.11
C GLN A 62 -3.09 4.44 9.61
N PRO A 63 -2.10 5.29 9.28
CA PRO A 63 -2.15 6.69 9.64
C PRO A 63 -3.28 7.41 8.90
N THR A 64 -3.80 8.47 9.50
CA THR A 64 -4.70 9.40 8.81
C THR A 64 -3.89 10.25 7.84
N LEU A 65 -4.12 10.09 6.54
CA LEU A 65 -3.47 10.85 5.49
C LEU A 65 -4.34 12.04 5.06
N SER A 66 -3.71 13.17 4.75
CA SER A 66 -4.41 14.41 4.43
C SER A 66 -4.81 14.52 2.95
N LYS A 67 -4.03 13.92 2.04
CA LYS A 67 -4.20 14.01 0.58
C LYS A 67 -4.08 12.66 -0.09
N ALA A 68 -3.06 11.89 0.27
CA ALA A 68 -2.72 10.62 -0.33
C ALA A 68 -3.79 9.57 -0.03
N LYS A 69 -4.09 8.75 -1.03
CA LYS A 69 -4.89 7.55 -0.84
C LYS A 69 -3.95 6.37 -0.58
N LEU A 70 -4.12 5.70 0.55
CA LEU A 70 -3.44 4.44 0.79
C LEU A 70 -4.06 3.35 -0.08
N THR A 71 -3.23 2.55 -0.74
CA THR A 71 -3.62 1.46 -1.62
C THR A 71 -2.94 0.17 -1.21
N ALA A 72 -3.63 -0.94 -1.37
CA ALA A 72 -3.11 -2.28 -1.11
C ALA A 72 -2.78 -2.99 -2.44
N PHE A 73 -1.68 -3.72 -2.46
CA PHE A 73 -1.40 -4.69 -3.51
C PHE A 73 -2.29 -5.93 -3.31
N GLY A 74 -2.69 -6.56 -4.41
CA GLY A 74 -3.46 -7.80 -4.39
C GLY A 74 -3.24 -8.64 -5.65
N MET A 75 -3.48 -9.95 -5.53
CA MET A 75 -3.54 -10.84 -6.70
C MET A 75 -4.91 -10.73 -7.39
N THR A 76 -5.01 -11.07 -8.68
CA THR A 76 -6.29 -11.05 -9.41
C THR A 76 -7.31 -12.06 -8.86
N ARG A 77 -6.87 -13.29 -8.58
CA ARG A 77 -7.54 -14.35 -7.80
C ARG A 77 -6.62 -15.57 -7.79
N ARG A 78 -6.80 -16.45 -6.83
CA ARG A 78 -6.12 -17.74 -6.77
C ARG A 78 -6.63 -18.66 -7.88
N SER A 79 -5.72 -19.37 -8.52
CA SER A 79 -6.10 -20.41 -9.49
C SER A 79 -7.01 -21.46 -8.81
N GLY A 80 -8.03 -21.91 -9.54
CA GLY A 80 -9.06 -22.82 -9.01
C GLY A 80 -10.13 -22.18 -8.10
N ARG A 81 -10.12 -20.86 -7.91
CA ARG A 81 -11.16 -20.11 -7.16
C ARG A 81 -11.84 -19.07 -8.05
N SER A 82 -13.10 -18.75 -7.74
CA SER A 82 -13.77 -17.59 -8.35
C SER A 82 -13.37 -16.32 -7.60
N THR A 83 -13.60 -15.16 -8.21
CA THR A 83 -13.38 -13.87 -7.53
C THR A 83 -14.21 -13.75 -6.25
N ASP A 84 -15.46 -14.21 -6.30
CA ASP A 84 -16.42 -14.05 -5.19
C ASP A 84 -16.05 -14.90 -3.96
N ASN A 85 -15.37 -16.03 -4.18
CA ASN A 85 -15.00 -16.95 -3.11
C ASN A 85 -13.53 -16.89 -2.70
N ASP A 86 -12.76 -15.94 -3.24
CA ASP A 86 -11.37 -15.75 -2.84
C ASP A 86 -11.27 -14.81 -1.64
N PRO A 87 -10.84 -15.30 -0.45
CA PRO A 87 -10.63 -14.43 0.70
C PRO A 87 -9.54 -13.37 0.44
N GLY A 88 -8.58 -13.65 -0.44
CA GLY A 88 -7.50 -12.72 -0.78
C GLY A 88 -7.96 -11.48 -1.56
N LEU A 89 -9.22 -11.44 -2.00
CA LEU A 89 -9.84 -10.28 -2.65
C LEU A 89 -10.74 -9.45 -1.71
N ARG A 90 -10.90 -9.87 -0.45
CA ARG A 90 -11.75 -9.19 0.54
C ARG A 90 -10.97 -8.39 1.57
N ALA A 91 -9.65 -8.28 1.38
CA ALA A 91 -8.73 -7.56 2.25
C ALA A 91 -8.81 -6.05 2.01
#